data_AF-A0A3G6PN30-F1
#
_entry.id   AF-A0A3G6PN30-F1
#
_cell.length_a   1.000
_cell.length_b   1.000
_cell.length_c   1.000
_cell.angle_alpha   90.00
_cell.angle_beta   90.00
_cell.angle_gamma   90.00
#
_symmetry.space_group_name_H-M   'P 1'
#
loop_
_entity.id
_entity.type
_entity.pdbx_description
1 polymer ?
#
loop_
_entity_poly.entity_id
_entity_poly.type
_entity_poly.pdbx_seq_one_letter_code
_entity_poly.pdbx_strand_id
1 'polypeptide(L)' 'MHNFLSPPIELFKIKCNLAYNQIKIIMKKSDIQQKKLTKKALKNINGGGGPDICIEGFCMDREFNEIRLGLLDRNGYCC' A
#
# COMPACT_ATOMS: atom_id res chain seq x y z
N MET A 1 -24.46 -23.09 -0.91
CA MET A 1 -24.14 -22.17 0.19
C MET A 1 -22.86 -22.69 0.85
N HIS A 2 -21.72 -22.03 0.63
CA HIS A 2 -20.48 -22.41 1.31
C HIS A 2 -20.52 -21.82 2.72
N ASN A 3 -20.75 -22.67 3.72
CA ASN A 3 -20.66 -22.28 5.12
C ASN A 3 -19.18 -22.02 5.45
N PHE A 4 -18.77 -20.77 5.39
CA PHE A 4 -17.52 -20.32 6.00
C PHE A 4 -17.70 -20.44 7.52
N LEU A 5 -17.39 -21.62 8.07
CA LEU A 5 -17.19 -21.78 9.50
C LEU A 5 -16.01 -20.87 9.86
N SER A 6 -16.31 -19.68 10.37
CA SER A 6 -15.28 -18.80 10.90
C SER A 6 -14.54 -19.57 11.99
N PRO A 7 -13.20 -19.60 11.97
CA PRO A 7 -12.44 -20.35 12.96
C PRO A 7 -12.81 -19.87 14.37
N PRO A 8 -12.79 -20.75 15.38
CA PRO A 8 -13.03 -20.36 16.76
C PRO A 8 -12.13 -19.18 17.13
N ILE A 9 -12.67 -18.20 17.85
CA ILE A 9 -11.95 -16.98 18.26
C ILE A 9 -10.60 -17.32 18.92
N GLU A 10 -10.56 -18.41 19.69
CA GLU A 10 -9.33 -18.94 20.30
C GLU A 10 -8.27 -19.35 19.26
N LEU A 11 -8.68 -20.04 18.19
CA LEU A 11 -7.76 -20.42 17.11
C LEU A 11 -7.22 -19.19 16.38
N PHE A 12 -8.03 -18.15 16.21
CA PHE A 12 -7.58 -16.88 15.64
C PHE A 12 -6.54 -16.19 16.52
N LYS A 13 -6.78 -16.09 17.84
CA LYS A 13 -5.82 -15.52 18.80
C LYS A 13 -4.48 -16.27 18.78
N ILE A 14 -4.51 -17.60 18.77
CA ILE A 14 -3.29 -18.42 18.73
C ILE A 14 -2.49 -18.13 17.46
N LYS A 15 -3.16 -18.09 16.30
CA LYS A 15 -2.51 -17.78 15.01
C LYS A 15 -1.91 -16.38 15.00
N CYS A 16 -2.61 -15.38 15.52
CA CYS A 16 -2.09 -14.02 15.64
C CYS A 16 -0.84 -13.95 16.54
N ASN A 17 -0.84 -14.63 17.68
CA ASN A 17 0.31 -14.67 18.59
C ASN A 17 1.52 -15.35 17.94
N LEU A 18 1.30 -16.46 17.22
CA LEU A 18 2.36 -17.15 16.50
C LEU A 18 2.96 -16.26 15.41
N ALA A 19 2.12 -15.61 14.61
CA ALA A 19 2.56 -14.69 13.56
C ALA A 19 3.34 -13.50 14.13
N TYR A 20 2.86 -12.90 15.22
CA TYR A 20 3.55 -11.81 15.91
C TYR A 20 4.95 -12.22 16.39
N ASN A 21 5.06 -13.39 17.01
CA ASN A 21 6.34 -13.90 17.49
C ASN A 21 7.34 -14.18 16.35
N GLN A 22 6.86 -14.73 15.23
CA GLN A 22 7.70 -14.96 14.05
C GLN A 22 8.23 -13.63 13.48
N ILE A 23 7.36 -12.62 13.30
CA ILE A 23 7.75 -11.29 12.82
C ILE A 23 8.76 -10.65 13.79
N LYS A 24 8.55 -10.77 15.11
CA LYS A 24 9.45 -10.25 16.13
C LYS A 24 10.86 -10.87 16.04
N ILE A 25 10.95 -12.16 15.74
CA ILE A 25 12.24 -12.84 15.55
C ILE A 25 12.92 -12.37 14.27
N ILE A 26 12.18 -12.25 13.16
CA ILE A 26 12.70 -11.76 11.87
C ILE A 26 13.26 -10.34 12.04
N MET A 27 12.49 -9.44 12.66
CA MET A 27 12.89 -8.06 12.95
C MET A 27 14.18 -7.96 13.77
N LYS A 28 14.38 -8.86 14.73
CA LYS A 28 15.62 -8.91 15.54
C LYS A 28 16.83 -9.37 14.72
N LYS A 29 16.63 -10.23 13.73
CA LYS A 29 17.72 -10.76 12.88
C LYS A 29 18.12 -9.81 11.76
N SER A 30 17.19 -8.99 11.26
CA SER A 30 17.43 -8.12 10.12
C SER A 30 18.04 -6.75 10.45
N ASP A 31 18.37 -6.49 11.73
CA ASP A 31 18.82 -5.18 12.24
C ASP A 31 17.91 -4.00 11.82
N ILE A 32 16.64 -4.29 11.54
CA ILE A 32 15.64 -3.26 11.18
C ILE A 32 15.27 -2.52 12.47
N GLN A 33 15.90 -1.38 12.68
CA GLN A 33 15.56 -0.47 13.76
C GLN A 33 14.22 0.21 13.45
N GLN A 34 13.21 -0.03 14.28
CA GLN A 34 11.96 0.73 14.22
C GLN A 34 12.22 2.17 14.65
N LYS A 35 12.48 3.05 13.67
CA LYS A 35 12.67 4.48 13.94
C LYS A 35 11.31 5.15 14.03
N LYS A 36 10.93 5.59 15.24
CA LYS A 36 9.76 6.45 15.41
C LYS A 36 10.03 7.78 14.71
N LEU A 37 9.29 8.05 13.64
CA LEU A 37 9.36 9.33 12.94
C LEU A 37 8.79 10.45 13.82
N THR A 38 9.39 11.63 13.74
CA THR A 38 8.85 12.82 14.39
C THR A 38 7.54 13.25 13.72
N LYS A 39 6.67 13.98 14.44
CA LYS A 39 5.41 14.50 13.88
C LYS A 39 5.65 15.35 12.63
N LYS A 40 6.78 16.06 12.56
CA LYS A 40 7.21 16.82 11.38
C LYS A 40 7.57 15.90 10.21
N ALA A 41 8.33 14.83 10.45
CA ALA A 41 8.68 13.86 9.42
C ALA A 41 7.46 13.12 8.87
N LEU A 42 6.51 12.75 9.73
CA LEU A 42 5.24 12.12 9.32
C LEU A 42 4.42 13.02 8.38
N LYS A 43 4.36 14.33 8.65
CA LYS A 43 3.67 15.31 7.78
C LYS A 43 4.31 15.43 6.39
N ASN A 44 5.60 15.11 6.29
CA ASN A 44 6.33 15.17 5.02
C ASN A 44 6.20 13.88 4.20
N ILE A 45 5.60 12.81 4.74
CA ILE A 45 5.26 11.63 3.96
C ILE A 45 3.96 11.93 3.21
N ASN A 46 4.06 12.06 1.89
CA ASN A 46 2.91 12.20 1.01
C ASN A 46 2.78 10.94 0.14
N GLY A 47 1.59 10.34 0.09
CA GLY A 47 1.32 9.11 -0.68
C GLY A 47 1.29 9.30 -2.20
N GLY A 48 1.90 10.37 -2.71
CA GLY A 48 1.83 10.73 -4.12
C GLY A 48 2.48 12.07 -4.49
N GLY A 49 3.22 12.73 -3.59
CA GLY A 49 3.77 14.07 -3.85
C GLY A 49 5.17 14.06 -4.46
N GLY A 50 5.46 13.09 -5.32
CA GLY A 50 6.52 13.25 -6.31
C GLY A 50 6.05 14.21 -7.40
N PRO A 51 6.98 14.96 -8.04
CA PRO A 51 6.65 15.70 -9.25
C PRO A 51 6.22 14.68 -10.31
N ASP A 52 5.05 14.88 -10.91
CA ASP A 52 4.65 14.22 -12.15
C ASP A 52 4.73 12.69 -12.16
N ILE A 53 4.11 12.03 -11.17
CA ILE A 53 3.96 10.57 -11.21
C ILE A 53 2.84 10.25 -12.21
N CYS A 54 3.22 10.13 -13.47
CA CYS A 54 2.34 9.56 -14.47
C CYS A 54 2.34 8.04 -14.27
N ILE A 55 1.16 7.48 -14.02
CA ILE A 55 0.99 6.05 -13.70
C ILE A 55 0.58 5.35 -14.99
N GLU A 56 1.05 4.14 -15.29
CA GLU A 56 0.52 3.40 -16.44
C GLU A 56 -0.97 3.09 -16.24
N GLY A 57 -1.80 3.43 -17.22
CA GLY A 57 -3.25 3.22 -17.17
C GLY A 57 -3.97 3.67 -18.43
N PHE A 58 -5.30 3.67 -18.39
CA PHE A 58 -6.09 4.33 -19.41
C PHE A 58 -6.18 5.83 -19.10
N CYS A 59 -5.84 6.66 -20.08
CA CYS A 59 -5.83 8.12 -19.96
C CYS A 59 -6.57 8.76 -21.14
N MET A 60 -7.08 9.97 -20.91
CA MET A 60 -7.78 10.76 -21.93
C MET A 60 -6.79 11.64 -22.69
N ASP A 61 -6.76 11.49 -24.01
CA ASP A 61 -5.97 12.34 -24.90
C ASP A 61 -6.61 13.74 -25.00
N ARG A 62 -5.83 14.81 -24.75
CA ARG A 62 -6.34 16.19 -24.75
C ARG A 62 -6.62 16.74 -26.15
N GLU A 63 -6.01 16.16 -27.17
CA GLU A 63 -6.15 16.59 -28.56
C GLU A 63 -7.34 15.88 -29.23
N PHE A 64 -7.51 14.59 -28.94
CA PHE A 64 -8.50 13.75 -29.63
C PHE A 64 -9.73 13.42 -28.80
N ASN A 65 -9.75 13.71 -27.50
CA ASN A 65 -10.79 13.27 -26.56
C ASN A 65 -11.05 11.75 -26.63
N GLU A 66 -9.99 10.98 -26.84
CA GLU A 66 -10.04 9.52 -26.91
C GLU A 66 -9.36 8.91 -25.68
N ILE A 67 -9.91 7.79 -25.20
CA ILE A 67 -9.27 7.00 -24.15
C ILE A 67 -8.22 6.09 -24.79
N ARG A 68 -6.97 6.22 -24.34
CA ARG A 68 -5.84 5.41 -24.80
C ARG A 68 -5.08 4.82 -23.62
N LEU A 69 -4.35 3.74 -23.86
CA LEU A 69 -3.43 3.18 -22.88
C LEU A 69 -2.16 4.05 -22.87
N GLY A 70 -1.76 4.58 -21.71
CA GLY A 70 -0.65 5.51 -21.61
C GLY A 70 -0.32 5.90 -20.18
N LEU A 71 0.46 6.96 -20.03
CA LEU A 71 0.86 7.49 -18.74
C LEU A 71 -0.21 8.48 -18.24
N LEU A 72 -0.91 8.12 -17.17
CA LEU A 72 -2.04 8.83 -16.56
C LEU A 72 -1.57 9.89 -15.56
N ASP A 73 -1.98 11.14 -15.76
CA ASP A 73 -1.87 12.20 -14.77
C ASP A 73 -2.97 12.08 -13.68
N ARG A 74 -2.88 12.90 -12.62
CA ARG A 74 -3.86 12.87 -11.52
C ARG A 74 -5.28 13.31 -11.93
N ASN A 75 -5.43 13.92 -13.09
CA ASN A 75 -6.69 14.44 -13.60
C ASN A 75 -7.34 13.51 -14.64
N GLY A 76 -6.74 12.35 -14.92
CA GLY A 76 -7.28 11.40 -15.90
C GLY A 76 -6.78 11.64 -17.33
N TYR A 77 -5.90 12.60 -17.55
CA TYR A 77 -5.35 12.90 -18.87
C TYR A 77 -4.03 12.19 -19.10
N CYS A 78 -3.70 11.98 -20.37
CA CYS A 78 -2.38 11.48 -20.72
C CYS A 78 -1.31 12.55 -20.42
N CYS A 79 -0.25 12.12 -19.77
CA CYS A 79 1.10 12.63 -19.97
C CYS A 79 1.60 12.14 -21.34
#